data_AF-A0A0E3NFW7-F1
#
_entry.id   AF-A0A0E3NFW7-F1
#
_cell.length_a   1.000
_cell.length_b   1.000
_cell.length_c   1.000
_cell.angle_alpha   90.00
_cell.angle_beta   90.00
_cell.angle_gamma   90.00
#
_symmetry.space_group_name_H-M   'P 1'
#
loop_
_entity.id
_entity.type
_entity.pdbx_description
1 polymer ?
#
loop_
_entity_poly.entity_id
_entity_poly.type
_entity_poly.pdbx_seq_one_letter_code
_entity_poly.pdbx_strand_id
1 'polypeptide(L)'
;MGIGIYENMSVQKRLGSLKDAPISDVNKQLIFDFIDYCFSEGLSKHRVLKYISILKCIAIQIQLDFDKIEKRDLYRFISDLERTDKSEWVKHDYKIFLKKFYK
;
A
#
# COMPACT_ATOMS: atom_id res chain seq x y z
N MET A 1 5.78 -13.77 -14.79
CA MET A 1 5.46 -13.47 -13.37
C MET A 1 4.08 -12.85 -13.36
N GLY A 2 3.15 -13.41 -12.59
CA GLY A 2 1.71 -13.39 -12.83
C GLY A 2 1.11 -11.99 -12.93
N ILE A 3 0.61 -11.63 -14.12
CA ILE A 3 -0.45 -10.63 -14.21
C ILE A 3 -1.70 -11.35 -13.70
N GLY A 4 -2.03 -11.15 -12.42
CA GLY A 4 -3.31 -11.56 -11.88
C GLY A 4 -4.42 -11.08 -12.80
N ILE A 5 -5.23 -12.02 -13.26
CA ILE A 5 -6.40 -11.83 -14.15
C ILE A 5 -7.50 -11.08 -13.39
N TYR A 6 -7.26 -9.82 -13.04
CA TYR A 6 -8.32 -8.95 -12.57
C TYR A 6 -9.12 -8.49 -13.79
N GLU A 7 -10.36 -8.93 -13.93
CA GLU A 7 -11.36 -8.42 -14.91
C GLU A 7 -11.77 -6.94 -14.60
N ASN A 8 -10.83 -6.12 -14.14
CA ASN A 8 -11.11 -4.80 -13.62
C ASN A 8 -10.06 -3.77 -14.05
N MET A 9 -10.43 -2.99 -15.06
CA MET A 9 -9.58 -1.97 -15.69
C MET A 9 -9.02 -0.94 -14.69
N SER A 10 -9.77 -0.58 -13.63
CA SER A 10 -9.33 0.40 -12.64
C SER A 10 -8.24 -0.13 -11.71
N VAL A 11 -8.29 -1.40 -11.31
CA VAL A 11 -7.22 -2.04 -10.52
C VAL A 11 -5.97 -2.18 -11.38
N GLN A 12 -6.11 -2.69 -12.61
CA GLN A 12 -5.01 -2.81 -13.58
C GLN A 12 -4.34 -1.45 -13.85
N LYS A 13 -5.11 -0.37 -13.99
CA LYS A 13 -4.57 0.98 -14.18
C LYS A 13 -3.76 1.46 -12.97
N ARG A 14 -4.25 1.22 -11.75
CA ARG A 14 -3.56 1.64 -10.52
C ARG A 14 -2.28 0.84 -10.29
N LEU A 15 -2.31 -0.47 -10.58
CA LEU A 15 -1.14 -1.33 -10.61
C LEU A 15 -0.15 -0.93 -11.71
N GLY A 16 -0.65 -0.53 -12.89
CA GLY A 16 0.17 0.04 -13.95
C GLY A 16 0.97 1.25 -13.46
N SER A 17 0.33 2.15 -12.71
CA SER A 17 0.99 3.33 -12.13
C SER A 17 2.06 3.00 -11.05
N LEU A 18 2.10 1.76 -10.54
CA LEU A 18 3.20 1.32 -9.65
C LEU A 18 4.47 1.02 -10.44
N LYS A 19 4.36 0.60 -11.70
CA LYS A 19 5.53 0.26 -12.52
C LYS A 19 6.45 1.47 -12.70
N ASP A 20 5.84 2.64 -12.94
CA ASP A 20 6.53 3.93 -13.11
C ASP A 20 6.80 4.66 -11.79
N ALA A 21 6.42 4.10 -10.64
CA ALA A 21 6.64 4.75 -9.36
C ALA A 21 8.13 4.66 -8.97
N PRO A 22 8.69 5.72 -8.35
CA PRO A 22 10.09 5.74 -7.89
C PRO A 22 10.24 4.95 -6.58
N ILE A 23 9.90 3.67 -6.62
CA ILE A 23 9.99 2.71 -5.52
C ILE A 23 10.72 1.46 -6.03
N SER A 24 11.34 0.71 -5.12
CA SER A 24 12.07 -0.50 -5.48
C SER A 24 11.17 -1.56 -6.11
N ASP A 25 11.76 -2.44 -6.91
CA ASP A 25 11.02 -3.57 -7.49
C ASP A 25 10.57 -4.57 -6.42
N VAL A 26 11.31 -4.67 -5.30
CA VAL A 26 10.89 -5.40 -4.10
C VAL A 26 9.58 -4.86 -3.56
N ASN A 27 9.47 -3.54 -3.38
CA ASN A 27 8.22 -2.92 -2.93
C ASN A 27 7.09 -3.11 -3.93
N LYS A 28 7.35 -3.00 -5.24
CA LYS A 28 6.34 -3.29 -6.25
C LYS A 28 5.80 -4.71 -6.08
N GLN A 29 6.70 -5.69 -5.98
CA GLN A 29 6.32 -7.10 -5.83
C GLN A 29 5.50 -7.34 -4.55
N LEU A 30 5.96 -6.82 -3.40
CA LEU A 30 5.24 -6.94 -2.14
C LEU A 30 3.84 -6.30 -2.19
N ILE A 31 3.68 -5.21 -2.94
CA ILE A 31 2.35 -4.62 -3.18
C ILE A 31 1.49 -5.58 -4.01
N PHE A 32 2.02 -6.13 -5.11
CA PHE A 32 1.29 -7.09 -5.94
C PHE A 32 0.82 -8.30 -5.12
N ASP A 33 1.73 -8.92 -4.37
CA ASP A 33 1.44 -10.10 -3.56
C ASP A 33 0.36 -9.80 -2.50
N PHE A 34 0.44 -8.62 -1.88
CA PHE A 34 -0.57 -8.19 -0.92
C PHE A 34 -1.94 -7.91 -1.55
N ILE A 35 -1.98 -7.41 -2.80
CA ILE A 35 -3.25 -7.23 -3.51
C ILE A 35 -3.89 -8.59 -3.84
N ASP A 36 -3.11 -9.56 -4.28
CA ASP A 36 -3.59 -10.93 -4.49
C ASP A 36 -4.16 -11.53 -3.19
N TYR A 37 -3.46 -11.35 -2.08
CA TYR A 37 -3.96 -11.74 -0.75
C TYR A 37 -5.26 -11.03 -0.37
N CYS A 38 -5.39 -9.73 -0.65
CA CYS A 38 -6.62 -9.00 -0.40
C CYS A 38 -7.81 -9.58 -1.18
N PHE A 39 -7.60 -9.99 -2.42
CA PHE A 39 -8.64 -10.64 -3.20
C PHE A 39 -8.96 -12.05 -2.70
N SER A 40 -7.97 -12.84 -2.26
CA SER A 40 -8.24 -14.15 -1.66
C SER A 40 -9.06 -14.04 -0.37
N GLU A 41 -8.91 -12.94 0.36
CA GLU A 41 -9.69 -12.60 1.57
C GLU A 41 -11.07 -11.99 1.26
N GLY A 42 -11.46 -11.88 -0.02
CA GLY A 42 -12.77 -11.34 -0.43
C GLY A 42 -12.91 -9.83 -0.26
N LEU A 43 -11.83 -9.06 -0.21
CA LEU A 43 -11.93 -7.60 -0.10
C LEU A 43 -12.57 -6.99 -1.35
N SER A 44 -13.40 -5.97 -1.12
CA SER A 44 -14.01 -5.22 -2.21
C SER A 44 -12.95 -4.46 -3.03
N LYS A 45 -13.24 -4.29 -4.32
CA LYS A 45 -12.40 -3.56 -5.27
C LYS A 45 -12.04 -2.15 -4.78
N HIS A 46 -13.00 -1.47 -4.14
CA HIS A 46 -12.77 -0.13 -3.58
C HIS A 46 -11.69 -0.14 -2.48
N ARG A 47 -11.68 -1.18 -1.62
CA ARG A 47 -10.64 -1.34 -0.59
C ARG A 47 -9.28 -1.62 -1.22
N VAL A 48 -9.22 -2.53 -2.18
CA VAL A 48 -7.98 -2.84 -2.93
C VAL A 48 -7.39 -1.59 -3.59
N LEU A 49 -8.23 -0.84 -4.32
CA LEU A 49 -7.83 0.41 -4.97
C LEU A 49 -7.26 1.42 -3.99
N LYS A 50 -7.89 1.58 -2.83
CA LYS A 50 -7.40 2.42 -1.75
C LYS A 50 -6.04 1.94 -1.23
N TYR A 51 -5.88 0.64 -1.02
CA TYR A 51 -4.67 0.03 -0.47
C TYR A 51 -3.47 0.20 -1.41
N ILE A 52 -3.65 0.00 -2.72
CA ILE A 52 -2.60 0.28 -3.72
C ILE A 52 -2.08 1.71 -3.58
N SER A 53 -2.99 2.68 -3.46
CA SER A 53 -2.60 4.09 -3.33
C SER A 53 -1.90 4.41 -2.03
N ILE A 54 -2.36 3.83 -0.92
CA ILE A 54 -1.75 4.03 0.40
C ILE A 54 -0.34 3.42 0.41
N LEU A 55 -0.18 2.17 -0.03
CA LEU A 55 1.13 1.51 -0.11
C LEU A 55 2.11 2.27 -1.00
N LYS A 56 1.66 2.69 -2.19
CA LYS A 56 2.49 3.52 -3.08
C LYS A 56 2.97 4.79 -2.36
N CYS A 57 2.08 5.49 -1.66
CA CYS A 57 2.43 6.71 -0.92
C CYS A 57 3.43 6.42 0.20
N ILE A 58 3.20 5.36 0.98
CA ILE A 58 4.08 4.96 2.08
C ILE A 58 5.46 4.62 1.54
N ALA A 59 5.56 3.81 0.47
CA ALA A 59 6.83 3.45 -0.14
C ALA A 59 7.62 4.68 -0.62
N ILE A 60 6.93 5.66 -1.23
CA ILE A 60 7.56 6.92 -1.66
C ILE A 60 8.04 7.74 -0.46
N GLN A 61 7.28 7.78 0.63
CA GLN A 61 7.61 8.60 1.80
C GLN A 61 8.71 8.00 2.67
N ILE A 62 8.68 6.69 2.92
CA ILE A 62 9.65 6.01 3.78
C ILE A 62 10.96 5.74 3.03
N GLN A 63 10.92 5.56 1.71
CA GLN A 63 12.08 5.25 0.86
C GLN A 63 12.88 4.02 1.35
N LEU A 64 12.20 3.06 1.98
CA LEU A 64 12.74 1.76 2.36
C LEU A 64 11.89 0.65 1.77
N ASP A 65 12.50 -0.52 1.60
CA ASP A 65 11.76 -1.72 1.26
C ASP A 65 10.90 -2.16 2.45
N PHE A 66 9.65 -2.56 2.19
CA PHE A 66 8.68 -2.90 3.24
C PHE A 66 9.16 -4.06 4.12
N ASP A 67 9.91 -5.02 3.56
CA ASP A 67 10.53 -6.13 4.29
C ASP A 67 11.66 -5.70 5.24
N LYS A 68 12.19 -4.48 5.06
CA LYS A 68 13.26 -3.90 5.88
C LYS A 68 12.76 -2.85 6.87
N ILE A 69 11.47 -2.53 6.86
CA ILE A 69 10.91 -1.52 7.74
C ILE A 69 10.89 -2.02 9.18
N GLU A 70 11.55 -1.28 10.07
CA GLU A 70 11.51 -1.55 11.50
C GLU A 70 10.37 -0.77 12.17
N LYS A 71 10.03 -1.17 13.41
CA LYS A 71 9.02 -0.46 14.23
C LYS A 71 9.30 1.04 14.35
N ARG A 72 10.58 1.44 14.45
CA ARG A 72 10.99 2.84 14.57
C ARG A 72 10.62 3.65 13.32
N ASP A 73 10.73 3.05 12.14
CA ASP A 73 10.45 3.71 10.86
C ASP A 73 8.93 3.87 10.67
N LEU A 74 8.16 2.86 11.09
CA LEU A 74 6.69 2.98 11.19
C LEU A 74 6.27 4.06 12.17
N TYR A 75 6.91 4.18 13.35
CA TYR A 75 6.58 5.25 14.29
C TYR A 75 6.88 6.64 13.74
N ARG A 76 8.00 6.81 13.04
CA ARG A 76 8.33 8.07 12.34
C ARG A 76 7.25 8.41 11.31
N PHE A 77 6.93 7.46 10.43
CA PHE A 77 5.89 7.63 9.42
C PHE A 77 4.53 8.02 10.04
N ILE A 78 4.08 7.32 11.08
CA ILE A 78 2.83 7.63 11.76
C ILE A 78 2.89 9.01 12.43
N SER A 79 4.00 9.35 13.09
CA SER A 79 4.18 10.67 13.69
C SER A 79 4.08 11.79 12.65
N ASP A 80 4.67 11.61 11.47
CA ASP A 80 4.57 12.58 10.38
C ASP A 80 3.15 12.66 9.82
N LEU A 81 2.48 11.52 9.68
CA LEU A 81 1.07 11.44 9.27
C LEU A 81 0.15 12.20 10.24
N GLU A 82 0.35 12.08 11.56
CA GLU A 82 -0.43 12.79 12.58
C GLU A 82 -0.30 14.31 12.48
N ARG A 83 0.87 14.79 12.04
CA ARG A 83 1.18 16.22 11.88
C ARG A 83 0.66 16.82 10.58
N THR A 84 0.06 16.02 9.69
CA THR A 84 -0.56 16.53 8.46
C THR A 84 -1.98 17.02 8.70
N ASP A 85 -2.46 17.92 7.83
CA ASP A 85 -3.87 18.36 7.77
C ASP A 85 -4.84 17.31 7.22
N LYS A 86 -4.42 16.03 7.11
CA LYS A 86 -5.33 14.96 6.73
C LYS A 86 -6.40 14.79 7.79
N SER A 87 -7.61 14.42 7.37
CA SER A 87 -8.68 14.15 8.33
C SER A 87 -8.34 12.97 9.24
N GLU A 88 -8.88 12.99 10.45
CA GLU A 88 -8.70 11.91 11.44
C GLU A 88 -9.12 10.54 10.88
N TRP A 89 -10.16 10.52 10.05
CA TRP A 89 -10.60 9.31 9.35
C TRP A 89 -9.52 8.77 8.40
N VAL A 90 -8.86 9.64 7.63
CA VAL A 90 -7.78 9.24 6.73
C VAL A 90 -6.58 8.73 7.53
N LYS A 91 -6.19 9.41 8.61
CA LYS A 91 -5.10 8.95 9.49
C LYS A 91 -5.42 7.58 10.11
N HIS A 92 -6.66 7.39 10.55
CA HIS A 92 -7.15 6.14 11.09
C HIS A 92 -7.10 5.00 10.07
N ASP A 93 -7.53 5.25 8.84
CA ASP A 93 -7.46 4.29 7.74
C ASP A 93 -6.03 3.82 7.46
N TYR A 94 -5.05 4.74 7.43
CA TYR A 94 -3.64 4.40 7.25
C TYR A 94 -3.14 3.49 8.37
N LYS A 95 -3.51 3.78 9.62
CA LYS A 95 -3.13 2.98 10.80
C LYS A 95 -3.73 1.57 10.77
N ILE A 96 -5.02 1.43 10.45
CA ILE A 96 -5.66 0.11 10.28
C ILE A 96 -4.98 -0.66 9.14
N PHE A 97 -4.74 0.03 8.03
CA PHE A 97 -4.17 -0.56 6.84
C PHE A 97 -2.77 -1.13 7.08
N LEU A 98 -1.87 -0.33 7.67
CA LEU A 98 -0.52 -0.76 8.03
C LEU A 98 -0.54 -2.00 8.93
N LYS A 99 -1.45 -2.06 9.91
CA LYS A 99 -1.62 -3.25 10.76
C LYS A 99 -2.04 -4.49 9.97
N LYS A 100 -2.88 -4.36 8.93
CA LYS A 100 -3.27 -5.49 8.08
C LYS A 100 -2.14 -5.93 7.14
N PHE A 101 -1.32 -4.99 6.67
CA PHE A 101 -0.23 -5.28 5.75
C PHE A 101 0.94 -6.03 6.42
N TYR A 102 1.28 -5.68 7.67
CA TYR A 102 2.38 -6.30 8.42
C TYR A 102 1.96 -7.48 9.32
N LYS A 103 0.74 -7.98 9.18
CA LYS A 103 0.23 -9.13 9.95
C LYS A 103 0.32 -10.38 9.11
#